data_AF-A0A7H4PPV1-F1
#
_entry.id   AF-A0A7H4PPV1-F1
#
_cell.length_a   1.000
_cell.length_b   1.000
_cell.length_c   1.000
_cell.angle_alpha   90.00
_cell.angle_beta   90.00
_cell.angle_gamma   90.00
#
_symmetry.space_group_name_H-M   'P 1'
#
loop_
_entity.id
_entity.type
_entity.pdbx_description
1 polymer ?
#
loop_
_entity_poly.entity_id
_entity_poly.type
_entity_poly.pdbx_seq_one_letter_code
_entity_poly.pdbx_strand_id
1 'polypeptide(L)' 'MLAIIGDGHSNAGSIAIHKKFGFSVAGQLRSVGYKMGDWRDTLIMQRPLGDGDWTLPE' A
#
# COMPACT_ATOMS: atom_id res chain seq x y z
N MET A 1 -8.90 4.16 4.02
CA MET A 1 -8.81 2.83 3.38
C MET A 1 -7.36 2.45 3.17
N LEU A 2 -7.01 1.18 3.43
CA LEU A 2 -5.66 0.65 3.27
C LEU A 2 -5.60 -0.36 2.12
N ALA A 3 -4.47 -0.40 1.42
CA ALA A 3 -4.10 -1.42 0.46
C ALA A 3 -2.73 -2.00 0.83
N ILE A 4 -2.63 -3.33 0.83
CA ILE A 4 -1.42 -4.07 1.17
C ILE A 4 -0.92 -4.76 -0.09
N ILE A 5 0.27 -4.35 -0.54
CA ILE A 5 0.86 -4.84 -1.80
C ILE A 5 2.12 -5.65 -1.47
N GLY A 6 2.07 -6.95 -1.76
CA GLY A 6 3.24 -7.83 -1.68
C GLY A 6 4.23 -7.57 -2.82
N ASP A 7 5.51 -7.88 -2.55
CA ASP A 7 6.66 -7.62 -3.43
C ASP A 7 7.06 -6.13 -3.52
N GLY A 8 6.56 -5.31 -2.60
CA GLY A 8 6.94 -3.91 -2.46
C GLY A 8 6.79 -3.09 -3.74
N HIS A 9 7.79 -2.25 -4.01
CA HIS A 9 7.86 -1.42 -5.21
C HIS A 9 8.03 -2.22 -6.52
N SER A 10 8.41 -3.50 -6.46
CA SER A 10 8.55 -4.38 -7.63
C SER A 10 7.20 -4.76 -8.24
N ASN A 11 6.10 -4.65 -7.48
CA ASN A 11 4.74 -4.89 -7.96
C ASN A 11 4.14 -3.65 -8.65
N ALA A 12 4.76 -3.22 -9.75
CA ALA A 12 4.39 -2.00 -10.46
C ALA A 12 2.93 -1.98 -10.94
N GLY A 13 2.37 -3.14 -11.33
CA GLY A 13 0.99 -3.26 -11.78
C GLY A 13 -0.04 -2.94 -10.69
N SER A 14 0.11 -3.55 -9.51
CA SER A 14 -0.76 -3.26 -8.37
C SER A 14 -0.63 -1.81 -7.93
N ILE A 15 0.59 -1.27 -7.88
CA ILE A 15 0.85 0.13 -7.51
C ILE A 15 0.16 1.08 -8.49
N ALA A 16 0.28 0.85 -9.80
CA ALA A 16 -0.32 1.70 -10.81
C ALA A 16 -1.86 1.76 -10.69
N ILE A 17 -2.50 0.61 -10.45
CA ILE A 17 -3.95 0.53 -10.25
C ILE A 17 -4.36 1.31 -8.99
N HIS A 18 -3.69 1.10 -7.86
CA HIS A 18 -4.01 1.80 -6.61
C HIS A 18 -3.78 3.31 -6.75
N LYS A 19 -2.69 3.74 -7.38
CA LYS A 19 -2.44 5.16 -7.67
C LYS A 19 -3.56 5.77 -8.53
N LYS A 20 -4.02 5.05 -9.56
CA LYS A 20 -5.14 5.51 -10.41
C LYS A 20 -6.42 5.75 -9.62
N PHE A 21 -6.64 4.99 -8.55
CA PHE A 21 -7.79 5.15 -7.66
C PHE A 21 -7.53 6.08 -6.48
N GLY A 22 -6.44 6.86 -6.47
CA GLY A 22 -6.18 7.89 -5.46
C GLY A 22 -5.46 7.40 -4.20
N PHE A 23 -4.87 6.20 -4.22
CA PHE A 23 -4.00 5.77 -3.14
C PHE A 23 -2.61 6.38 -3.26
N SER A 24 -2.01 6.74 -2.13
CA SER A 24 -0.62 7.16 -1.97
C SER A 24 0.15 6.16 -1.11
N VAL A 25 1.49 6.19 -1.18
CA VAL A 25 2.34 5.33 -0.32
C VAL A 25 2.28 5.86 1.11
N ALA A 26 1.98 4.98 2.06
CA ALA A 26 1.94 5.27 3.50
C ALA A 26 3.10 4.60 4.26
N GLY A 27 3.70 3.55 3.72
CA GLY A 27 4.86 2.90 4.34
C GLY A 27 5.35 1.68 3.60
N GLN A 28 6.49 1.15 4.02
CA GLN A 28 7.10 -0.07 3.50
C GLN A 28 7.63 -0.90 4.65
N LEU A 29 7.24 -2.17 4.68
CA LEU A 29 7.83 -3.18 5.55
C LEU A 29 8.86 -3.96 4.74
N ARG A 30 10.13 -3.91 5.15
CA ARG A 30 11.24 -4.50 4.40
C ARG A 30 11.47 -5.95 4.77
N SER A 31 11.63 -6.82 3.76
CA SER A 31 11.97 -8.23 3.91
C SER A 31 11.08 -8.98 4.92
N VAL A 32 9.77 -8.73 4.88
CA VAL A 32 8.79 -9.30 5.82
C VAL A 32 8.07 -10.54 5.27
N GLY A 33 8.23 -10.85 3.98
CA GLY A 33 7.74 -12.08 3.37
C GLY A 33 8.87 -12.86 2.71
N TYR A 34 8.79 -14.19 2.72
CA TYR A 34 9.71 -15.06 1.98
C TYR A 34 8.90 -15.99 1.07
N LYS A 35 9.17 -15.93 -0.25
CA LYS A 35 8.43 -16.72 -1.24
C LYS A 35 9.32 -17.00 -2.45
N MET A 36 9.28 -18.25 -2.94
CA MET A 36 10.01 -18.68 -4.13
C MET A 36 11.53 -18.43 -4.05
N GLY A 37 12.11 -18.57 -2.85
CA GLY A 37 13.55 -18.41 -2.64
C GLY A 37 14.01 -16.97 -2.37
N ASP A 38 13.10 -15.99 -2.38
CA ASP A 38 13.46 -14.58 -2.22
C ASP A 38 12.69 -13.90 -1.09
N TRP A 39 13.38 -12.97 -0.41
CA TRP A 39 12.77 -12.02 0.51
C TRP A 39 12.01 -10.94 -0.25
N ARG A 40 10.87 -10.54 0.32
CA ARG A 40 9.90 -9.65 -0.29
C ARG A 40 9.51 -8.56 0.70
N ASP A 41 9.38 -7.36 0.16
CA ASP A 41 8.82 -6.24 0.89
C ASP A 41 7.29 -6.28 0.83
N THR A 42 6.67 -5.55 1.74
CA THR A 42 5.24 -5.23 1.69
C THR A 42 5.08 -3.71 1.67
N LEU A 43 4.45 -3.19 0.62
CA LEU A 43 4.13 -1.78 0.50
C LEU A 43 2.73 -1.54 1.06
N ILE A 44 2.62 -0.53 1.92
CA ILE A 44 1.36 -0.06 2.48
C ILE A 44 0.97 1.20 1.72
N MET A 45 -0.21 1.20 1.13
CA MET A 45 -0.79 2.37 0.47
C MET A 45 -2.11 2.76 1.14
N GLN A 46 -2.41 4.05 1.15
CA GLN A 46 -3.59 4.60 1.82
C GLN A 46 -4.34 5.56 0.90
N ARG A 47 -5.67 5.58 1.05
CA ARG A 47 -6.56 6.59 0.48
C ARG A 47 -7.59 7.02 1.54
N PRO A 48 -7.92 8.31 1.66
CA PRO A 48 -9.02 8.76 2.52
C PRO A 48 -10.36 8.15 2.05
N LEU A 49 -11.32 8.04 2.97
CA LEU A 49 -12.73 7.74 2.67
C LEU A 49 -13.56 8.89 3.23
N GLY A 50 -14.47 9.44 2.44
CA GLY A 50 -15.16 10.69 2.80
C GLY A 50 -14.14 11.80 3.10
N ASP A 51 -14.38 12.53 4.19
CA ASP A 51 -13.49 13.62 4.66
C ASP A 51 -12.20 13.11 5.31
N GLY A 52 -12.01 11.79 5.44
CA GLY A 52 -10.77 11.23 5.98
C GLY A 52 -10.48 11.68 7.41
N ASP A 53 -9.27 12.15 7.64
CA ASP A 53 -8.78 12.67 8.92
C ASP A 53 -8.95 14.19 9.07
N TRP A 54 -9.65 14.84 8.13
CA TRP A 54 -9.93 16.28 8.17
C TRP A 54 -11.12 16.64 9.07
N THR A 55 -11.90 15.65 9.49
CA THR A 55 -13.01 15.80 10.43
C THR A 55 -12.82 14.85 11.61
N LEU A 56 -13.35 15.24 12.77
CA LEU A 56 -13.38 14.34 13.92
C LEU A 56 -14.36 13.19 13.64
N PRO A 57 -14.09 11.98 14.16
CA PRO A 57 -15.11 10.94 14.22
C PRO A 57 -16.31 11.43 15.03
N GLU A 58 -17.51 11.14 14.54
CA GLU A 58 -18.74 11.30 15.34
C GLU A 58 -18.82 10.27 16.48
#